data_AF-A0A0B1T073-F1
#
_entry.id   AF-A0A0B1T073-F1
#
_cell.length_a   1.000
_cell.length_b   1.000
_cell.length_c   1.000
_cell.angle_alpha   90.00
_cell.angle_beta   90.00
_cell.angle_gamma   90.00
#
_symmetry.space_group_name_H-M   'P 1'
#
loop_
_entity.id
_entity.type
_entity.pdbx_description
1 polymer ?
#
loop_
_entity_poly.entity_id
_entity_poly.type
_entity_poly.pdbx_seq_one_letter_code
_entity_poly.pdbx_strand_id
1 'polypeptide(L)'
;MVLTTRAVGESCHLMCSTCRWSTRDSDTPDQPSSINWPVYDTTLDKELGEALERMRVLAAAEKAQRDQVKLNKRRSHNVGSLLTDRYGLQAIYQKRKKTFEKPVSQTPLHTPSGEVPELNLDEYLEDAVETVPPSLESRLRQPLASGRPLRPVRMPLKARRAVRCKHCDHNLVKLEYGTSTIRYKIQRLACLWEHLHRLLDIVRVLESSLDSCHLYACVYY
;
A
#
# COMPACT_ATOMS: atom_id res chain seq x y z
N MET A 1 20.13 -4.11 4.00
CA MET A 1 20.75 -5.43 4.22
C MET A 1 20.35 -6.32 3.06
N VAL A 2 21.33 -6.80 2.29
CA VAL A 2 21.08 -7.68 1.14
C VAL A 2 21.52 -9.08 1.56
N LEU A 3 20.64 -10.06 1.39
CA LEU A 3 20.95 -11.47 1.59
C LEU A 3 21.36 -12.08 0.26
N THR A 4 22.42 -12.87 0.26
CA THR A 4 22.88 -13.65 -0.88
C THR A 4 22.58 -15.11 -0.64
N THR A 5 22.12 -15.79 -1.70
CA THR A 5 21.91 -17.24 -1.66
C THR A 5 23.26 -17.94 -1.77
N ARG A 6 23.52 -18.87 -0.84
CA ARG A 6 24.64 -19.81 -0.91
C ARG A 6 24.11 -21.21 -1.09
N ALA A 7 24.51 -21.86 -2.18
CA ALA A 7 24.21 -23.26 -2.43
C ALA A 7 25.34 -24.12 -1.84
N VAL A 8 24.98 -25.15 -1.08
CA VAL A 8 25.86 -26.21 -0.59
C VAL A 8 25.23 -27.54 -1.02
N GLY A 9 25.77 -28.12 -2.09
CA GLY A 9 25.16 -29.30 -2.74
C GLY A 9 23.79 -28.97 -3.33
N GLU A 10 22.78 -29.79 -2.99
CA GLU A 10 21.38 -29.61 -3.41
C GLU A 10 20.58 -28.65 -2.51
N SER A 11 21.22 -28.11 -1.46
CA SER A 11 20.57 -27.26 -0.46
C SER A 11 21.05 -25.81 -0.55
N CYS A 12 20.15 -24.86 -0.35
CA CYS A 12 20.42 -23.43 -0.38
C CYS A 12 20.11 -22.81 0.99
N HIS A 13 21.01 -21.94 1.47
CA HIS A 13 20.81 -21.08 2.63
C HIS A 13 21.03 -19.62 2.26
N LEU A 14 20.45 -18.69 3.03
CA LEU A 14 20.69 -17.25 2.86
C LEU A 14 21.73 -16.78 3.85
N MET A 15 22.58 -15.87 3.40
CA MET A 15 23.60 -15.24 4.23
C MET A 15 23.71 -13.76 3.92
N CYS A 16 23.92 -12.92 4.94
CA CYS A 16 24.24 -11.52 4.75
C CYS A 16 25.75 -11.31 4.54
N SER A 17 26.13 -10.55 3.52
CA SER A 17 27.53 -10.17 3.30
C SER A 17 28.07 -9.17 4.35
N THR A 18 27.19 -8.34 4.94
CA THR A 18 27.59 -7.28 5.87
C THR A 18 27.77 -7.77 7.30
N CYS A 19 26.77 -8.44 7.87
CA CYS A 19 26.78 -8.88 9.27
C CYS A 19 26.98 -10.39 9.45
N ARG A 20 27.20 -11.14 8.35
CA ARG A 20 27.40 -12.61 8.33
C ARG A 20 26.28 -13.47 8.91
N TRP A 21 25.17 -12.87 9.32
CA TRP A 21 23.96 -13.59 9.73
C TRP A 21 23.48 -14.53 8.62
N SER A 22 23.09 -15.75 9.00
CA SER A 22 22.62 -16.80 8.11
C SER A 22 21.27 -17.37 8.56
N THR A 23 20.53 -17.99 7.64
CA THR A 23 19.27 -18.68 7.98
C THR A 23 19.46 -19.87 8.93
N ARG A 24 20.69 -20.39 9.04
CA ARG A 24 21.07 -21.45 9.98
C ARG A 24 21.11 -20.94 11.43
N ASP A 25 21.44 -19.67 11.63
CA ASP A 25 21.46 -19.03 12.95
C ASP A 25 20.04 -18.72 13.47
N SER A 26 19.00 -19.05 12.72
CA SER A 26 17.59 -18.78 13.06
C SER A 26 16.69 -19.97 12.80
N ASP A 27 17.26 -21.18 12.92
CA ASP A 27 16.61 -22.49 12.84
C ASP A 27 15.70 -22.68 11.61
N THR A 28 15.98 -21.96 10.52
CA THR A 28 15.22 -22.08 9.28
C THR A 28 15.86 -23.17 8.42
N PRO A 29 15.13 -24.23 8.04
CA PRO A 29 15.70 -25.34 7.29
C PRO A 29 16.18 -24.89 5.90
N ASP A 30 17.30 -25.46 5.47
CA ASP A 30 17.87 -25.23 4.15
C ASP A 30 16.85 -25.67 3.07
N GLN A 31 16.71 -24.84 2.02
CA GLN A 31 15.71 -25.03 0.97
C GLN A 31 16.34 -25.59 -0.30
N PRO A 32 15.65 -26.42 -1.10
CA PRO A 32 16.18 -26.90 -2.38
C PRO A 32 16.21 -25.81 -3.46
N SER A 33 15.51 -24.68 -3.24
CA SER A 33 15.40 -23.59 -4.20
C SER A 33 15.67 -22.23 -3.53
N SER A 34 16.20 -21.29 -4.31
CA SER A 34 16.52 -19.94 -3.84
C SER A 34 15.33 -18.98 -3.79
N ILE A 35 14.15 -19.40 -4.27
CA ILE A 35 13.01 -18.51 -4.57
C ILE A 35 11.96 -18.52 -3.44
N ASN A 36 11.69 -19.70 -2.88
CA ASN A 36 10.55 -19.90 -1.98
C ASN A 36 10.98 -19.96 -0.52
N TRP A 37 11.47 -18.83 0.00
CA TRP A 37 11.73 -18.70 1.43
C TRP A 37 10.42 -18.47 2.20
N PRO A 38 10.23 -19.18 3.33
CA PRO A 38 8.99 -19.10 4.10
C PRO A 38 8.84 -17.71 4.73
N VAL A 39 7.67 -17.11 4.51
CA VAL A 39 7.26 -15.83 5.12
C VAL A 39 6.28 -16.14 6.25
N TYR A 40 6.16 -15.23 7.22
CA TYR A 40 5.14 -15.35 8.25
C TYR A 40 3.75 -15.11 7.66
N ASP A 41 2.86 -16.08 7.86
CA ASP A 41 1.43 -15.93 7.61
C ASP A 41 0.74 -15.28 8.80
N THR A 42 -0.35 -14.59 8.49
CA THR A 42 -1.24 -13.90 9.41
C THR A 42 -2.05 -14.92 10.23
N THR A 43 -1.93 -14.88 11.55
CA THR A 43 -2.66 -15.81 12.45
C THR A 43 -4.17 -15.54 12.50
N LEU A 44 -4.57 -14.30 12.24
CA LEU A 44 -5.95 -13.82 12.37
C LEU A 44 -6.68 -13.72 11.01
N ASP A 45 -6.16 -14.36 9.95
CA ASP A 45 -6.74 -14.24 8.60
C ASP A 45 -8.19 -14.70 8.51
N LYS A 46 -8.53 -15.79 9.21
CA LYS A 46 -9.89 -16.32 9.22
C LYS A 46 -10.85 -15.32 9.86
N GLU A 47 -10.49 -14.81 11.03
CA GLU A 47 -11.28 -13.82 11.77
C GLU A 47 -11.41 -12.50 11.01
N LEU A 48 -10.33 -12.05 10.37
CA LEU A 48 -10.34 -10.89 9.48
C LEU A 48 -11.28 -11.11 8.30
N GLY A 49 -11.21 -12.28 7.66
CA GLY A 49 -12.10 -12.66 6.56
C GLY A 49 -13.57 -12.64 6.97
N GLU A 50 -13.89 -13.22 8.13
CA GLU A 50 -15.25 -13.19 8.69
C GLU A 50 -15.69 -11.75 9.02
N ALA A 51 -14.84 -10.96 9.66
CA ALA A 51 -15.15 -9.55 9.97
C ALA A 51 -15.41 -8.73 8.70
N LEU A 52 -14.58 -8.89 7.67
CA LEU A 52 -14.74 -8.22 6.38
C LEU A 52 -16.05 -8.63 5.70
N GLU A 53 -16.42 -9.90 5.73
CA GLU A 53 -17.66 -10.37 5.12
C GLU A 53 -18.89 -9.81 5.84
N ARG A 54 -18.86 -9.78 7.18
CA ARG A 54 -19.93 -9.17 7.99
C ARG A 54 -20.08 -7.68 7.69
N MET A 55 -18.98 -6.95 7.54
CA MET A 55 -19.01 -5.54 7.12
C MET A 55 -19.53 -5.35 5.69
N ARG A 56 -19.21 -6.25 4.75
CA ARG A 56 -19.73 -6.19 3.38
C ARG A 56 -21.25 -6.35 3.34
N VAL A 57 -21.80 -7.30 4.10
CA VAL A 57 -23.24 -7.51 4.21
C VAL A 57 -23.92 -6.27 4.79
N LEU A 58 -23.36 -5.69 5.86
CA LEU A 58 -23.89 -4.45 6.45
C LEU A 58 -23.85 -3.27 5.47
N ALA A 59 -22.75 -3.08 4.75
CA ALA A 59 -22.63 -2.02 3.76
C ALA A 59 -23.63 -2.19 2.59
N ALA A 60 -23.87 -3.43 2.15
CA ALA A 60 -24.86 -3.74 1.13
C ALA A 60 -26.30 -3.43 1.60
N ALA A 61 -26.62 -3.80 2.84
CA ALA A 61 -27.91 -3.49 3.45
C ALA A 61 -28.13 -1.98 3.62
N GLU A 62 -27.11 -1.26 4.10
CA GLU A 62 -27.17 0.20 4.25
C GLU A 62 -27.39 0.89 2.89
N LYS A 63 -26.67 0.45 1.85
CA LYS A 63 -26.84 0.95 0.48
C LYS A 63 -28.26 0.70 -0.04
N ALA A 64 -28.79 -0.51 0.16
CA ALA A 64 -30.15 -0.85 -0.23
C ALA A 64 -31.18 0.03 0.47
N GLN A 65 -31.01 0.31 1.77
CA GLN A 65 -31.86 1.21 2.53
C GLN A 65 -31.78 2.66 2.01
N ARG A 66 -30.57 3.18 1.77
CA ARG A 66 -30.37 4.53 1.21
C ARG A 66 -31.05 4.68 -0.15
N ASP A 67 -30.96 3.67 -1.01
CA ASP A 67 -31.58 3.68 -2.33
C ASP A 67 -33.11 3.54 -2.24
N GLN A 68 -33.65 2.79 -1.27
CA GLN A 68 -35.08 2.73 -0.98
C GLN A 68 -35.64 4.10 -0.57
N VAL A 69 -34.97 4.81 0.34
CA VAL A 69 -35.39 6.17 0.77
C VAL A 69 -35.39 7.14 -0.42
N LYS A 70 -34.35 7.09 -1.28
CA LYS A 70 -34.30 7.89 -2.51
C LYS A 70 -35.45 7.57 -3.47
N LEU A 71 -35.78 6.29 -3.67
CA LEU A 71 -36.88 5.85 -4.52
C LEU A 71 -38.25 6.25 -3.95
N ASN A 72 -38.45 6.12 -2.63
CA ASN A 72 -39.68 6.50 -1.96
C ASN A 72 -39.91 8.02 -2.00
N LYS A 73 -38.86 8.83 -1.79
CA LYS A 73 -38.95 10.30 -1.94
C LYS A 73 -39.33 10.72 -3.36
N ARG A 74 -38.83 10.01 -4.38
CA ARG A 74 -39.21 10.24 -5.79
C ARG A 74 -40.63 9.80 -6.10
N ARG A 75 -41.13 8.71 -5.49
CA ARG A 75 -42.50 8.21 -5.69
C ARG A 75 -43.56 9.01 -4.94
N SER A 76 -43.25 9.55 -3.76
CA SER A 76 -44.20 10.37 -2.97
C SER A 76 -44.62 11.66 -3.68
N HIS A 77 -43.84 12.14 -4.64
CA HIS A 77 -44.18 13.31 -5.46
C HIS A 77 -45.15 12.99 -6.61
N ASN A 78 -45.29 11.72 -7.00
CA ASN A 78 -46.14 11.32 -8.13
C ASN A 78 -47.27 10.42 -7.63
N VAL A 79 -48.49 10.98 -7.62
CA VAL A 79 -49.78 10.32 -7.37
C VAL A 79 -49.96 9.14 -8.36
N GLY A 80 -49.40 7.98 -8.04
CA GLY A 80 -49.36 6.81 -8.92
C GLY A 80 -49.68 5.49 -8.22
N SER A 81 -50.29 5.55 -7.03
CA SER A 81 -50.56 4.37 -6.19
C SER A 81 -51.69 3.45 -6.72
N LEU A 82 -52.37 3.78 -7.82
CA LEU A 82 -53.59 3.09 -8.24
C LEU A 82 -53.48 2.21 -9.50
N LEU A 83 -52.32 2.12 -10.17
CA LEU A 83 -52.20 1.40 -11.46
C LEU A 83 -51.12 0.29 -11.50
N THR A 84 -50.67 -0.22 -10.34
CA THR A 84 -49.49 -1.10 -10.29
C THR A 84 -49.76 -2.59 -10.49
N ASP A 85 -51.04 -3.02 -10.54
CA ASP A 85 -51.39 -4.45 -10.53
C ASP A 85 -51.49 -5.10 -11.93
N ARG A 86 -51.55 -4.31 -13.01
CA ARG A 86 -51.73 -4.85 -14.38
C ARG A 86 -50.47 -5.48 -15.00
N TYR A 87 -49.29 -5.26 -14.42
CA TYR A 87 -48.00 -5.63 -15.02
C TYR A 87 -47.14 -6.57 -14.16
N GLY A 88 -47.69 -7.21 -13.12
CA GLY A 88 -46.92 -8.13 -12.26
C GLY A 88 -45.79 -7.45 -11.45
N LEU A 89 -45.81 -6.12 -11.35
CA LEU A 89 -44.84 -5.32 -10.60
C LEU A 89 -44.82 -5.68 -9.11
N GLN A 90 -45.91 -6.27 -8.60
CA GLN A 90 -46.02 -6.69 -7.23
C GLN A 90 -45.19 -7.92 -6.88
N ALA A 91 -45.00 -8.86 -7.82
CA ALA A 91 -44.07 -9.97 -7.66
C ALA A 91 -42.61 -9.48 -7.64
N ILE A 92 -42.27 -8.48 -8.47
CA ILE A 92 -40.95 -7.84 -8.48
C ILE A 92 -40.73 -7.08 -7.16
N TYR A 93 -41.75 -6.40 -6.64
CA TYR A 93 -41.69 -5.70 -5.37
C TYR A 93 -41.50 -6.66 -4.19
N GLN A 94 -42.24 -7.77 -4.13
CA GLN A 94 -42.09 -8.80 -3.10
C GLN A 94 -40.73 -9.51 -3.18
N LYS A 95 -40.21 -9.77 -4.39
CA LYS A 95 -38.87 -10.34 -4.58
C LYS A 95 -37.77 -9.38 -4.12
N ARG A 96 -37.93 -8.07 -4.36
CA ARG A 96 -37.03 -7.03 -3.84
C ARG A 96 -37.19 -6.81 -2.34
N LYS A 97 -38.38 -6.99 -1.77
CA LYS A 97 -38.66 -6.89 -0.32
C LYS A 97 -37.81 -7.87 0.49
N LYS A 98 -37.59 -9.10 -0.01
CA LYS A 98 -36.67 -10.07 0.59
C LYS A 98 -35.20 -9.61 0.57
N THR A 99 -34.80 -8.78 -0.39
CA THR A 99 -33.47 -8.16 -0.45
C THR A 99 -33.32 -6.97 0.53
N PHE A 100 -34.43 -6.44 1.04
CA PHE A 100 -34.47 -5.35 2.01
C PHE A 100 -34.69 -5.83 3.45
N GLU A 101 -34.69 -7.14 3.70
CA GLU A 101 -34.70 -7.67 5.06
C GLU A 101 -33.43 -7.20 5.78
N LYS A 102 -33.62 -6.65 6.99
CA LYS A 102 -32.52 -6.13 7.79
C LYS A 102 -31.55 -7.28 8.08
N PRO A 103 -30.23 -7.05 7.94
CA PRO A 103 -29.24 -8.06 8.28
C PRO A 103 -29.43 -8.48 9.74
N VAL A 104 -29.43 -9.79 9.97
CA VAL A 104 -29.61 -10.40 11.29
C VAL A 104 -28.48 -9.94 12.21
N SER A 105 -28.82 -9.61 13.46
CA SER A 105 -27.85 -9.26 14.49
C SER A 105 -26.88 -10.43 14.69
N GLN A 106 -25.60 -10.19 14.39
CA GLN A 106 -24.55 -11.20 14.50
C GLN A 106 -23.93 -11.15 15.90
N THR A 107 -23.58 -12.32 16.44
CA THR A 107 -22.84 -12.44 17.69
C THR A 107 -21.45 -11.79 17.57
N PRO A 108 -20.92 -11.21 18.66
CA PRO A 108 -19.58 -10.64 18.68
C PRO A 108 -18.52 -11.72 18.39
N LEU A 109 -17.50 -11.41 17.58
CA LEU A 109 -16.41 -12.37 17.25
C LEU A 109 -15.50 -12.64 18.44
N HIS A 110 -15.25 -11.61 19.24
CA HIS A 110 -14.36 -11.69 20.38
C HIS A 110 -15.12 -11.37 21.65
N THR A 111 -14.95 -12.23 22.65
CA THR A 111 -15.36 -11.97 24.01
C THR A 111 -14.23 -11.25 24.75
N PRO A 112 -14.55 -10.24 25.58
CA PRO A 112 -13.54 -9.62 26.42
C PRO A 112 -12.97 -10.66 27.40
N SER A 113 -11.65 -10.79 27.45
CA SER A 113 -11.02 -11.60 28.50
C SER A 113 -11.10 -10.85 29.83
N GLY A 114 -11.55 -11.53 30.88
CA GLY A 114 -11.61 -10.97 32.24
C GLY A 114 -10.24 -10.95 32.94
N GLU A 115 -9.29 -11.76 32.46
CA GLU A 115 -7.97 -11.93 33.05
C GLU A 115 -6.93 -11.93 31.92
N VAL A 116 -5.90 -11.10 32.08
CA VAL A 116 -4.79 -10.98 31.13
C VAL A 116 -3.62 -11.74 31.72
N PRO A 117 -2.93 -12.60 30.94
CA PRO A 117 -1.74 -13.30 31.43
C PRO A 117 -0.74 -12.32 32.04
N GLU A 118 -0.29 -12.62 33.25
CA GLU A 118 0.69 -11.79 33.95
C GLU A 118 2.04 -11.80 33.21
N LEU A 119 2.80 -10.72 33.37
CA LEU A 119 4.12 -10.61 32.78
C LEU A 119 5.07 -11.59 33.48
N ASN A 120 5.72 -12.46 32.72
CA ASN A 120 6.75 -13.34 33.26
C ASN A 120 7.96 -12.51 33.71
N LEU A 121 8.13 -12.37 35.02
CA LEU A 121 9.24 -11.61 35.62
C LEU A 121 10.57 -12.36 35.56
N ASP A 122 10.53 -13.67 35.34
CA ASP A 122 11.71 -14.53 35.26
C ASP A 122 12.68 -14.06 34.16
N GLU A 123 12.16 -13.58 33.02
CA GLU A 123 12.95 -13.00 31.92
C GLU A 123 13.74 -11.72 32.31
N TYR A 124 13.35 -11.04 33.39
CA TYR A 124 13.96 -9.80 33.85
C TYR A 124 14.88 -9.98 35.06
N LEU A 125 14.70 -11.08 35.80
CA LEU A 125 15.47 -11.40 37.01
C LEU A 125 16.72 -12.22 36.70
N GLU A 126 16.70 -12.98 35.60
CA GLU A 126 17.88 -13.70 35.12
C GLU A 126 18.81 -12.75 34.35
N ASP A 127 19.96 -12.39 34.94
CA ASP A 127 21.08 -11.69 34.29
C ASP A 127 21.79 -12.56 33.22
N ALA A 128 21.05 -13.38 32.46
CA ALA A 128 21.58 -14.31 31.47
C ALA A 128 21.58 -13.67 30.07
N VAL A 129 22.57 -12.81 29.85
CA VAL A 129 22.95 -12.35 28.52
C VAL A 129 23.54 -13.52 27.72
N GLU A 130 22.74 -14.12 26.84
CA GLU A 130 23.26 -14.74 25.61
C GLU A 130 22.44 -14.39 24.36
N THR A 131 21.16 -14.04 24.50
CA THR A 131 20.30 -13.73 23.35
C THR A 131 19.97 -12.24 23.32
N VAL A 132 20.70 -11.47 22.52
CA VAL A 132 20.37 -10.05 22.28
C VAL A 132 19.02 -9.96 21.57
N PRO A 133 18.00 -9.30 22.14
CA PRO A 133 16.71 -9.17 21.49
C PRO A 133 16.85 -8.36 20.19
N PRO A 134 16.04 -8.66 19.16
CA PRO A 134 16.12 -7.93 17.90
C PRO A 134 15.77 -6.46 18.09
N SER A 135 16.47 -5.58 17.36
CA SER A 135 16.20 -4.15 17.37
C SER A 135 14.75 -3.84 16.97
N LEU A 136 14.22 -2.73 17.48
CA LEU A 136 12.87 -2.26 17.14
C LEU A 136 12.67 -2.15 15.62
N GLU A 137 13.67 -1.63 14.89
CA GLU A 137 13.62 -1.52 13.44
C GLU A 137 13.47 -2.88 12.76
N SER A 138 14.20 -3.90 13.23
CA SER A 138 14.10 -5.26 12.71
C SER A 138 12.72 -5.87 12.95
N ARG A 139 12.12 -5.61 14.13
CA ARG A 139 10.75 -6.03 14.45
C ARG A 139 9.72 -5.33 13.57
N LEU A 140 9.85 -4.02 13.34
CA LEU A 140 8.93 -3.25 12.50
C LEU A 140 8.95 -3.67 11.03
N ARG A 141 10.07 -4.22 10.53
CA ARG A 141 10.13 -4.80 9.18
C ARG A 141 9.34 -6.10 9.04
N GLN A 142 8.94 -6.74 10.14
CA GLN A 142 8.18 -7.98 10.18
C GLN A 142 7.00 -7.89 11.16
N PRO A 143 5.97 -7.09 10.85
CA PRO A 143 4.83 -6.93 11.75
C PRO A 143 4.08 -8.24 12.00
N LEU A 144 4.10 -9.17 11.05
CA LEU A 144 3.42 -10.47 11.15
C LEU A 144 4.15 -11.48 12.04
N ALA A 145 5.40 -11.21 12.44
CA ALA A 145 6.17 -12.13 13.28
C ALA A 145 5.52 -12.31 14.67
N SER A 146 4.76 -11.33 15.19
CA SER A 146 3.94 -11.48 16.41
C SER A 146 4.67 -12.13 17.62
N GLY A 147 5.95 -11.80 17.82
CA GLY A 147 6.79 -12.34 18.90
C GLY A 147 7.56 -13.62 18.54
N ARG A 148 7.35 -14.18 17.35
CA ARG A 148 8.14 -15.29 16.79
C ARG A 148 9.53 -14.79 16.37
N PRO A 149 10.52 -15.69 16.23
CA PRO A 149 11.85 -15.32 15.73
C PRO A 149 11.78 -14.59 14.38
N LEU A 150 12.75 -13.74 14.08
CA LEU A 150 12.74 -13.00 12.82
C LEU A 150 13.19 -13.91 11.66
N ARG A 151 12.56 -13.75 10.50
CA ARG A 151 12.88 -14.47 9.25
C ARG A 151 13.40 -13.51 8.18
N PRO A 152 14.10 -14.00 7.14
CA PRO A 152 14.39 -13.19 5.96
C PRO A 152 13.13 -12.56 5.35
N VAL A 153 13.15 -11.25 5.12
CA VAL A 153 12.07 -10.54 4.40
C VAL A 153 12.47 -10.31 2.96
N ARG A 154 11.50 -10.46 2.04
CA ARG A 154 11.67 -10.09 0.64
C ARG A 154 12.00 -8.61 0.50
N MET A 155 12.88 -8.26 -0.43
CA MET A 155 13.22 -6.86 -0.65
C MET A 155 11.99 -6.07 -1.15
N PRO A 156 11.67 -4.92 -0.52
CA PRO A 156 10.56 -4.10 -0.97
C PRO A 156 10.83 -3.53 -2.37
N LEU A 157 9.82 -3.58 -3.23
CA LEU A 157 9.91 -3.04 -4.58
C LEU A 157 9.95 -1.51 -4.54
N LYS A 158 10.88 -0.91 -5.29
CA LYS A 158 10.96 0.54 -5.46
C LYS A 158 10.17 0.96 -6.69
N ALA A 159 9.11 1.74 -6.49
CA ALA A 159 8.34 2.30 -7.59
C ALA A 159 9.08 3.49 -8.23
N ARG A 160 9.09 3.54 -9.57
CA ARG A 160 9.54 4.69 -10.34
C ARG A 160 8.34 5.60 -10.65
N ARG A 161 8.52 6.92 -10.52
CA ARG A 161 7.43 7.90 -10.70
C ARG A 161 7.42 8.46 -12.12
N ALA A 162 6.24 8.53 -12.71
CA ALA A 162 5.97 9.33 -13.91
C ALA A 162 5.20 10.59 -13.49
N VAL A 163 5.60 11.75 -14.02
CA VAL A 163 5.02 13.05 -13.63
C VAL A 163 4.44 13.73 -14.86
N ARG A 164 3.20 14.21 -14.73
CA ARG A 164 2.49 14.99 -15.76
C ARG A 164 2.18 16.39 -15.24
N CYS A 165 2.26 17.38 -16.11
CA CYS A 165 1.82 18.73 -15.81
C CYS A 165 0.28 18.76 -15.70
N LYS A 166 -0.27 19.34 -14.63
CA LYS A 166 -1.73 19.43 -14.43
C LYS A 166 -2.44 20.38 -15.41
N HIS A 167 -1.71 21.30 -16.04
CA HIS A 167 -2.31 22.32 -16.91
C HIS A 167 -2.30 21.95 -18.40
N CYS A 168 -1.26 21.25 -18.86
CA CYS A 168 -1.09 20.90 -20.28
C CYS A 168 -0.99 19.40 -20.55
N ASP A 169 -1.19 18.56 -19.53
CA ASP A 169 -1.08 17.08 -19.58
C ASP A 169 0.22 16.52 -20.19
N HIS A 170 1.22 17.37 -20.37
CA HIS A 170 2.52 16.99 -20.90
C HIS A 170 3.31 16.16 -19.87
N ASN A 171 3.98 15.11 -20.34
CA ASN A 171 4.80 14.26 -19.48
C ASN A 171 6.14 14.97 -19.17
N LEU A 172 6.33 15.34 -17.91
CA LEU A 172 7.57 15.94 -17.41
C LEU A 172 8.63 14.86 -17.12
N VAL A 173 8.19 13.68 -16.68
CA VAL A 173 9.06 12.53 -16.42
C VAL A 173 8.46 11.31 -17.10
N LYS A 174 9.12 10.83 -18.16
CA LYS A 174 8.77 9.58 -18.84
C LYS A 174 9.44 8.39 -18.13
N LEU A 175 8.67 7.33 -17.90
CA LEU A 175 9.20 6.08 -17.35
C LEU A 175 9.98 5.34 -18.45
N GLU A 176 11.30 5.23 -18.29
CA GLU A 176 12.11 4.32 -19.12
C GLU A 176 11.97 2.89 -18.58
N TYR A 177 11.82 1.94 -19.50
CA TYR A 177 11.56 0.52 -19.21
C TYR A 177 12.79 -0.21 -18.64
N GLY A 178 14.01 0.32 -18.80
CA GLY A 178 15.24 -0.34 -18.37
C GLY A 178 15.50 -0.23 -16.86
N THR A 179 15.69 -1.36 -16.18
CA THR A 179 16.11 -1.39 -14.75
C THR A 179 17.52 -0.84 -14.53
N SER A 180 18.39 -0.90 -15.55
CA SER A 180 19.81 -0.52 -15.51
C SER A 180 20.16 0.81 -16.19
N THR A 181 19.27 1.39 -17.01
CA THR A 181 19.56 2.59 -17.78
C THR A 181 18.66 3.75 -17.35
N ILE A 182 19.28 4.82 -16.87
CA ILE A 182 18.61 6.09 -16.61
C ILE A 182 18.94 7.01 -17.79
N ARG A 183 18.16 6.92 -18.87
CA ARG A 183 18.14 7.97 -19.90
C ARG A 183 17.01 8.92 -19.56
N TYR A 184 17.31 10.02 -18.90
CA TYR A 184 16.32 11.07 -18.69
C TYR A 184 15.98 11.69 -20.05
N LYS A 185 14.86 11.32 -20.64
CA LYS A 185 14.24 12.10 -21.73
C LYS A 185 13.48 13.27 -21.12
N ILE A 186 14.17 14.06 -20.29
CA ILE A 186 13.62 15.26 -19.66
C ILE A 186 14.21 16.45 -20.40
N GLN A 187 13.51 16.89 -21.44
CA GLN A 187 13.90 18.08 -22.21
C GLN A 187 13.51 19.39 -21.48
N ARG A 188 12.76 19.32 -20.36
CA ARG A 188 12.12 20.46 -19.69
C ARG A 188 12.11 20.34 -18.16
N LEU A 189 13.29 20.23 -17.52
CA LEU A 189 13.44 20.44 -16.07
C LEU A 189 13.95 21.87 -15.83
N ALA A 190 13.27 22.63 -14.97
CA ALA A 190 13.57 24.04 -14.66
C ALA A 190 14.99 24.27 -14.09
N CYS A 191 15.68 23.22 -13.64
CA CYS A 191 17.08 23.28 -13.19
C CYS A 191 18.03 23.80 -14.28
N LEU A 192 17.69 23.61 -15.56
CA LEU A 192 18.43 24.17 -16.69
C LEU A 192 18.14 25.65 -16.94
N TRP A 193 17.06 26.21 -16.38
CA TRP A 193 16.66 27.61 -16.56
C TRP A 193 17.14 28.51 -15.41
N GLU A 194 17.03 28.07 -14.15
CA GLU A 194 17.43 28.91 -13.00
C GLU A 194 18.96 29.06 -12.86
N HIS A 195 19.75 28.04 -13.20
CA HIS A 195 21.20 28.18 -13.26
C HIS A 195 21.66 29.00 -14.47
N LEU A 196 20.90 29.01 -15.57
CA LEU A 196 21.17 29.94 -16.67
C LEU A 196 20.95 31.38 -16.23
N HIS A 197 19.95 31.67 -15.39
CA HIS A 197 19.71 33.04 -14.90
C HIS A 197 20.86 33.53 -14.01
N ARG A 198 21.38 32.70 -13.09
CA ARG A 198 22.54 33.07 -12.25
C ARG A 198 23.85 33.21 -13.04
N LEU A 199 24.03 32.46 -14.12
CA LEU A 199 25.20 32.63 -15.02
C LEU A 199 25.03 33.80 -15.99
N LEU A 200 23.81 34.06 -16.48
CA LEU A 200 23.48 35.21 -17.32
C LEU A 200 23.56 36.53 -16.55
N ASP A 201 23.29 36.55 -15.24
CA ASP A 201 23.49 37.75 -14.43
C ASP A 201 24.99 38.08 -14.25
N ILE A 202 25.88 37.07 -14.22
CA ILE A 202 27.34 37.26 -14.21
C ILE A 202 27.86 37.70 -15.60
N VAL A 203 27.28 37.17 -16.68
CA VAL A 203 27.63 37.57 -18.06
C VAL A 203 27.05 38.93 -18.43
N ARG A 204 25.85 39.30 -17.96
CA ARG A 204 25.24 40.63 -18.17
C ARG A 204 25.99 41.77 -17.48
N VAL A 205 26.65 41.50 -16.36
CA VAL A 205 27.56 42.48 -15.73
C VAL A 205 28.84 42.67 -16.56
N LEU A 206 29.21 41.71 -17.42
CA LEU A 206 30.34 41.83 -18.34
C LEU A 206 29.95 42.35 -19.75
N GLU A 207 28.72 42.13 -20.20
CA GLU A 207 28.22 42.63 -21.50
C GLU A 207 27.59 44.03 -21.44
N SER A 208 27.38 44.60 -20.26
CA SER A 208 26.93 45.99 -20.09
C SER A 208 27.99 47.03 -20.52
N SER A 209 29.14 46.60 -21.04
CA SER A 209 30.10 47.45 -21.76
C SER A 209 29.91 47.51 -23.27
N LEU A 210 28.96 46.77 -23.88
CA LEU A 210 28.75 46.76 -25.33
C LEU A 210 27.26 46.77 -25.68
N ASP A 211 26.77 48.01 -25.85
CA ASP A 211 25.82 48.43 -26.87
C ASP A 211 24.47 47.70 -27.03
N SER A 212 23.43 48.37 -26.52
CA SER A 212 22.38 48.96 -27.38
C SER A 212 21.90 48.10 -28.56
N CYS A 213 20.82 47.32 -28.39
CA CYS A 213 19.70 47.23 -29.36
C CYS A 213 18.62 46.19 -28.97
N HIS A 214 17.41 46.71 -28.73
CA HIS A 214 16.13 46.20 -29.24
C HIS A 214 15.58 44.80 -28.91
N LEU A 215 14.39 44.86 -28.27
CA LEU A 215 13.13 44.18 -28.61
C LEU A 215 12.93 42.68 -28.29
N TYR A 216 11.97 42.44 -27.38
CA TYR A 216 10.84 41.52 -27.48
C TYR A 216 11.04 40.20 -28.26
N ALA A 217 10.84 39.06 -27.58
CA ALA A 217 9.90 38.03 -28.05
C ALA A 217 9.72 36.90 -27.02
N CYS A 218 8.51 36.83 -26.43
CA CYS A 218 7.86 35.55 -26.16
C CYS A 218 7.58 34.86 -27.50
N VAL A 219 8.26 33.78 -27.86
CA VAL A 219 7.68 32.79 -28.80
C VAL A 219 8.24 31.40 -28.52
N TYR A 220 7.32 30.51 -28.13
CA TYR A 220 7.22 29.10 -28.49
C TYR A 220 8.40 28.47 -29.25
N TYR A 221 8.99 27.41 -28.67
CA TYR A 221 9.10 26.05 -29.22
C TYR A 221 9.40 25.05 -28.07
#